data_AF-A0A814B0L2-F1
#
_entry.id   AF-A0A814B0L2-F1
#
_cell.length_a   1.000
_cell.length_b   1.000
_cell.length_c   1.000
_cell.angle_alpha   90.00
_cell.angle_beta   90.00
_cell.angle_gamma   90.00
#
_symmetry.space_group_name_H-M   'P 1'
#
loop_
_entity.id
_entity.type
_entity.pdbx_description
1 polymer ?
#
loop_
_entity_poly.entity_id
_entity_poly.type
_entity_poly.pdbx_seq_one_letter_code
_entity_poly.pdbx_strand_id
1 'polypeptide(L)'
;MRVSNISRVPKLPKIRRMSLREIQETQIANDFNYPSTTSANKRANRGQNQVAPEIHNSISSNAELPRDLRNNEQQKSFFRRPWFLIFAAIFCFILIIAIVAIVLASTHNDTATQKSAIVKSEISTSMICSSTDHGLIAILNRSSPSGWISYSYNYSAIKTTPTLLFGFETDNMHRFYLDTVSVVDNNVSSIELLTNPSFENSTMNILGWITSCETTCASQIVSGLECSGLSGNCFMVYCNTSNSSISFLSQSFMATIGNTYTISFMLNHVGNPSTGIMSFYLDVN
;
A
#
# COMPACT_ATOMS: atom_id res chain seq x y z
N MET A 1 -6.67 -56.09 -30.66
CA MET A 1 -6.48 -54.66 -31.03
C MET A 1 -6.04 -53.90 -29.79
N ARG A 2 -4.80 -53.40 -29.76
CA ARG A 2 -4.26 -52.59 -28.64
C ARG A 2 -4.15 -51.15 -29.15
N VAL A 3 -4.91 -50.23 -28.56
CA VAL A 3 -4.83 -48.80 -28.87
C VAL A 3 -3.95 -48.15 -27.79
N SER A 4 -2.76 -47.72 -28.19
CA SER A 4 -1.83 -46.96 -27.34
C SER A 4 -2.09 -45.47 -27.50
N ASN A 5 -2.65 -44.84 -26.46
CA ASN A 5 -2.79 -43.40 -26.37
C ASN A 5 -1.46 -42.76 -25.96
N ILE A 6 -0.81 -42.07 -26.90
CA ILE A 6 0.38 -41.28 -26.66
C ILE A 6 -0.07 -39.89 -26.17
N SER A 7 0.08 -39.64 -24.87
CA SER A 7 -0.08 -38.33 -24.26
C SER A 7 1.05 -37.40 -24.73
N ARG A 8 0.71 -36.32 -25.46
CA ARG A 8 1.68 -35.29 -25.86
C ARG A 8 1.84 -34.27 -24.73
N VAL A 9 3.01 -34.25 -24.13
CA VAL A 9 3.43 -33.20 -23.20
C VAL A 9 3.59 -31.88 -23.96
N PRO A 10 2.95 -30.78 -23.53
CA PRO A 10 3.12 -29.48 -24.17
C PRO A 10 4.56 -28.96 -23.96
N LYS A 11 5.20 -28.54 -25.06
CA LYS A 11 6.51 -27.90 -25.02
C LYS A 11 6.39 -26.54 -24.33
N LEU A 12 7.13 -26.36 -23.23
CA LEU A 12 7.30 -25.08 -22.55
C LEU A 12 7.90 -24.03 -23.51
N PRO A 13 7.40 -22.77 -23.47
CA PRO A 13 7.92 -21.69 -24.29
C PRO A 13 9.35 -21.36 -23.88
N LYS A 14 10.20 -21.17 -24.89
CA LYS A 14 11.62 -20.86 -24.73
C LYS A 14 11.74 -19.40 -24.26
N ILE A 15 12.10 -19.21 -22.98
CA ILE A 15 12.38 -17.88 -22.42
C ILE A 15 13.60 -17.31 -23.14
N ARG A 16 13.40 -16.25 -23.94
CA ARG A 16 14.46 -15.51 -24.61
C ARG A 16 15.11 -14.58 -23.57
N ARG A 17 16.36 -14.85 -23.20
CA ARG A 17 17.19 -13.89 -22.47
C ARG A 17 17.44 -12.68 -23.39
N MET A 18 16.90 -11.53 -23.03
CA MET A 18 17.24 -10.27 -23.69
C MET A 18 18.70 -9.93 -23.42
N SER A 19 19.40 -9.42 -24.44
CA SER A 19 20.77 -8.97 -24.28
C SER A 19 20.80 -7.61 -23.55
N LEU A 20 21.87 -7.34 -22.80
CA LEU A 20 22.13 -6.04 -22.17
C LEU A 20 22.04 -4.86 -23.16
N ARG A 21 22.28 -5.11 -24.45
CA ARG A 21 22.17 -4.14 -25.53
C ARG A 21 20.72 -3.83 -25.92
N GLU A 22 19.83 -4.83 -25.92
CA GLU A 22 18.38 -4.62 -26.17
C GLU A 22 17.73 -3.80 -25.04
N ILE A 23 18.21 -3.96 -23.80
CA ILE A 23 17.73 -3.18 -22.65
C ILE A 23 18.13 -1.70 -22.79
N GLN A 24 19.34 -1.40 -23.27
CA GLN A 24 19.80 -0.02 -23.50
C GLN A 24 19.08 0.67 -24.66
N GLU A 25 18.79 -0.05 -25.75
CA GLU A 25 18.12 0.53 -26.92
C GLU A 25 16.64 0.86 -26.67
N THR A 26 15.99 0.17 -25.72
CA THR A 26 14.58 0.46 -25.36
C THR A 26 14.45 1.72 -24.49
N GLN A 27 15.52 2.13 -23.79
CA GLN A 27 15.49 3.33 -22.94
C GLN A 27 15.75 4.63 -23.72
N ILE A 28 16.51 4.59 -24.81
CA ILE A 28 16.84 5.78 -25.62
C ILE A 28 15.61 6.32 -26.40
N ALA A 29 14.58 5.49 -26.60
CA ALA A 29 13.38 5.89 -27.34
C ALA A 29 12.41 6.80 -26.55
N ASN A 30 12.59 6.96 -25.22
CA ASN A 30 11.66 7.73 -24.38
C ASN A 30 12.13 9.14 -24.01
N ASP A 31 13.34 9.56 -24.41
CA ASP A 31 13.96 10.83 -23.96
C ASP A 31 13.83 12.02 -24.93
N PHE A 32 12.97 11.95 -25.96
CA PHE A 32 12.77 13.07 -26.89
C PHE A 32 11.31 13.53 -26.96
N ASN A 33 10.90 14.36 -25.98
CA ASN A 33 10.16 15.63 -26.19
C ASN A 33 9.51 16.10 -24.87
N TYR A 34 10.17 17.01 -24.17
CA TYR A 34 9.44 17.99 -23.35
C TYR A 34 10.00 19.40 -23.60
N PRO A 35 9.15 20.37 -23.99
CA PRO A 35 9.58 21.74 -24.18
C PRO A 35 9.85 22.42 -22.84
N SER A 36 11.06 22.97 -22.67
CA SER A 36 11.43 23.80 -21.54
C SER A 36 10.61 25.09 -21.52
N THR A 37 9.77 25.27 -20.51
CA THR A 37 9.14 26.57 -20.25
C THR A 37 10.01 27.36 -19.27
N THR A 38 10.91 28.17 -19.83
CA THR A 38 11.67 29.17 -19.08
C THR A 38 10.73 30.34 -18.79
N SER A 39 10.18 30.42 -17.58
CA SER A 39 9.51 31.64 -17.11
C SER A 39 10.34 32.28 -16.00
N ALA A 40 11.01 33.37 -16.39
CA ALA A 40 11.58 34.35 -15.49
C ALA A 40 10.47 35.01 -14.66
N ASN A 41 10.60 35.07 -13.34
CA ASN A 41 9.83 36.03 -12.56
C ASN A 41 10.66 36.70 -11.45
N LYS A 42 11.20 37.85 -11.86
CA LYS A 42 11.35 39.13 -11.17
C LYS A 42 11.02 39.17 -9.67
N ARG A 43 12.07 39.46 -8.88
CA ARG A 43 12.01 40.04 -7.54
C ARG A 43 11.12 41.28 -7.50
N ALA A 44 10.22 41.36 -6.51
CA ALA A 44 9.75 42.62 -5.95
C ALA A 44 9.70 42.52 -4.42
N ASN A 45 10.19 43.58 -3.80
CA ASN A 45 10.46 43.77 -2.39
C ASN A 45 9.20 44.17 -1.61
N ARG A 46 9.14 43.72 -0.35
CA ARG A 46 8.91 44.52 0.87
C ARG A 46 7.53 45.17 1.08
N GLY A 47 6.83 44.70 2.11
CA GLY A 47 5.74 45.41 2.77
C GLY A 47 5.31 44.69 4.04
N GLN A 48 5.90 45.05 5.17
CA GLN A 48 5.44 44.69 6.51
C GLN A 48 4.03 45.26 6.73
N ASN A 49 3.15 44.51 7.38
CA ASN A 49 2.30 45.04 8.45
C ASN A 49 1.76 43.91 9.33
N GLN A 50 2.10 44.02 10.61
CA GLN A 50 1.57 43.28 11.74
C GLN A 50 0.11 43.71 11.99
N VAL A 51 -0.79 42.75 12.20
CA VAL A 51 -1.96 42.93 13.09
C VAL A 51 -2.17 41.61 13.85
N ALA A 52 -2.27 41.74 15.16
CA ALA A 52 -2.44 40.68 16.16
C ALA A 52 -3.88 40.10 16.16
N PRO A 53 -4.12 38.96 16.85
CA PRO A 53 -5.38 38.22 16.74
C PRO A 53 -6.42 38.67 17.76
N GLU A 54 -7.67 38.72 17.34
CA GLU A 54 -8.83 38.91 18.22
C GLU A 54 -9.42 37.54 18.61
N ILE A 55 -9.45 37.31 19.91
CA ILE A 55 -10.00 36.12 20.58
C ILE A 55 -11.50 36.34 20.75
N HIS A 56 -12.32 35.47 20.18
CA HIS A 56 -13.74 35.37 20.57
C HIS A 56 -14.05 33.96 21.10
N ASN A 57 -14.12 33.88 22.43
CA ASN A 57 -14.87 32.88 23.15
C ASN A 57 -16.37 33.18 23.03
N SER A 58 -17.18 32.18 22.71
CA SER A 58 -18.58 32.14 23.13
C SER A 58 -19.10 30.70 23.21
N ILE A 59 -19.24 30.29 24.46
CA ILE A 59 -20.05 29.19 24.98
C ILE A 59 -21.51 29.38 24.56
N SER A 60 -22.21 28.32 24.13
CA SER A 60 -23.65 28.18 24.42
C SER A 60 -24.07 26.72 24.43
N SER A 61 -24.64 26.36 25.57
CA SER A 61 -25.37 25.15 25.91
C SER A 61 -26.66 24.99 25.09
N ASN A 62 -27.13 23.75 24.94
CA ASN A 62 -28.42 23.29 25.47
C ASN A 62 -28.70 21.86 24.96
N ALA A 63 -28.48 20.88 25.84
CA ALA A 63 -29.03 19.54 25.69
C ALA A 63 -30.47 19.56 26.22
N GLU A 64 -31.43 19.41 25.33
CA GLU A 64 -32.85 19.37 25.68
C GLU A 64 -33.35 17.92 25.56
N LEU A 65 -33.76 17.40 26.71
CA LEU A 65 -34.22 16.04 26.94
C LEU A 65 -35.75 16.08 27.06
N PRO A 66 -36.54 15.41 26.21
CA PRO A 66 -37.95 15.25 26.48
C PRO A 66 -38.16 14.03 27.37
N ARG A 67 -38.54 14.29 28.62
CA ARG A 67 -39.37 13.36 29.40
C ARG A 67 -40.76 13.39 28.79
N ASP A 68 -41.30 12.23 28.44
CA ASP A 68 -42.73 12.01 28.57
C ASP A 68 -43.00 10.53 28.91
N LEU A 69 -43.10 10.28 30.21
CA LEU A 69 -43.80 9.14 30.78
C LEU A 69 -45.25 9.57 30.94
N ARG A 70 -46.13 9.14 30.04
CA ARG A 70 -47.57 9.28 30.25
C ARG A 70 -48.33 8.06 29.74
N ASN A 71 -48.74 7.26 30.71
CA ASN A 71 -50.02 6.56 30.85
C ASN A 71 -50.80 6.25 29.58
N ASN A 72 -50.99 4.95 29.31
CA ASN A 72 -52.20 4.45 28.66
C ASN A 72 -52.54 3.04 29.16
N GLU A 73 -53.15 3.00 30.35
CA GLU A 73 -54.02 1.89 30.77
C GLU A 73 -55.31 1.91 29.94
N GLN A 74 -55.27 1.52 28.67
CA GLN A 74 -56.48 1.20 27.88
C GLN A 74 -56.23 0.07 26.88
N GLN A 75 -55.73 -1.08 27.35
CA GLN A 75 -55.69 -2.31 26.54
C GLN A 75 -56.15 -3.55 27.33
N LYS A 76 -57.34 -3.48 27.94
CA LYS A 76 -58.01 -4.66 28.51
C LYS A 76 -59.40 -4.86 27.91
N SER A 77 -59.50 -5.04 26.60
CA SER A 77 -60.72 -5.64 26.01
C SER A 77 -60.53 -6.35 24.66
N PHE A 78 -59.33 -6.38 24.08
CA PHE A 78 -59.14 -6.87 22.71
C PHE A 78 -58.95 -8.40 22.57
N PHE A 79 -58.89 -9.17 23.66
CA PHE A 79 -58.48 -10.59 23.67
C PHE A 79 -59.62 -11.62 23.48
N ARG A 80 -60.73 -11.27 22.83
CA ARG A 80 -61.85 -12.22 22.58
C ARG A 80 -62.25 -12.36 21.12
N ARG A 81 -61.31 -12.17 20.18
CA ARG A 81 -61.56 -12.48 18.77
C ARG A 81 -60.74 -13.71 18.35
N PRO A 82 -61.35 -14.73 17.71
CA PRO A 82 -60.65 -15.97 17.32
C PRO A 82 -59.45 -15.73 16.39
N TRP A 83 -59.41 -14.57 15.74
CA TRP A 83 -58.29 -14.10 14.94
C TRP A 83 -56.99 -13.91 15.74
N PHE A 84 -57.04 -13.61 17.05
CA PHE A 84 -55.84 -13.48 17.88
C PHE A 84 -55.06 -14.79 18.00
N LEU A 85 -55.75 -15.93 18.02
CA LEU A 85 -55.09 -17.24 18.07
C LEU A 85 -54.37 -17.54 16.76
N ILE A 86 -54.92 -17.08 15.63
CA ILE A 86 -54.29 -17.22 14.31
C ILE A 86 -53.05 -16.32 14.23
N PHE A 87 -53.15 -15.06 14.65
CA PHE A 87 -51.99 -14.16 14.67
C PHE A 87 -50.89 -14.63 15.63
N ALA A 88 -51.25 -15.16 16.80
CA ALA A 88 -50.29 -15.75 17.73
C ALA A 88 -49.59 -16.98 17.13
N ALA A 89 -50.32 -17.84 16.40
CA ALA A 89 -49.74 -19.02 15.73
C ALA A 89 -48.78 -18.61 14.59
N ILE A 90 -49.16 -17.62 13.78
CA ILE A 90 -48.30 -17.09 12.69
C ILE A 90 -47.05 -16.44 13.27
N PHE A 91 -47.18 -15.63 14.33
CA PHE A 91 -46.03 -14.99 14.97
C PHE A 91 -45.08 -16.02 15.59
N CYS A 92 -45.62 -17.08 16.22
CA CYS A 92 -44.82 -18.18 16.76
C CYS A 92 -44.07 -18.94 15.65
N PHE A 93 -44.70 -19.17 14.50
CA PHE A 93 -44.07 -19.82 13.36
C PHE A 93 -42.93 -18.98 12.75
N ILE A 94 -43.12 -17.66 12.60
CA ILE A 94 -42.08 -16.74 12.13
C ILE A 94 -40.92 -16.68 13.12
N LEU A 95 -41.19 -16.66 14.43
CA LEU A 95 -40.16 -16.67 15.46
C LEU A 95 -39.33 -17.96 15.43
N ILE A 96 -39.96 -19.11 15.23
CA ILE A 96 -39.26 -20.40 15.09
C ILE A 96 -38.34 -20.38 13.86
N ILE A 97 -38.82 -19.89 12.70
CA ILE A 97 -37.99 -19.76 11.50
C ILE A 97 -36.78 -18.85 11.75
N ALA A 98 -36.98 -17.72 12.43
CA ALA A 98 -35.89 -16.80 12.77
C ALA A 98 -34.85 -17.43 13.71
N ILE A 99 -35.30 -18.17 14.73
CA ILE A 99 -34.40 -18.89 15.65
C ILE A 99 -33.62 -19.98 14.89
N VAL A 100 -34.29 -20.75 14.04
CA VAL A 100 -33.63 -21.78 13.22
C VAL A 100 -32.60 -21.16 12.28
N ALA A 101 -32.90 -20.02 11.64
CA ALA A 101 -31.94 -19.31 10.79
C ALA A 101 -30.72 -18.79 11.57
N ILE A 102 -30.92 -18.28 12.80
CA ILE A 102 -29.83 -17.85 13.69
C ILE A 102 -28.96 -19.04 14.13
N VAL A 103 -29.58 -20.17 14.48
CA VAL A 103 -28.85 -21.39 14.86
C VAL A 103 -28.07 -21.95 13.69
N LEU A 104 -28.65 -22.00 12.48
CA LEU A 104 -27.94 -22.43 11.27
C LEU A 104 -26.78 -21.50 10.91
N ALA A 105 -26.95 -20.18 11.05
CA ALA A 105 -25.88 -19.21 10.87
C ALA A 105 -24.77 -19.35 11.92
N SER A 106 -25.12 -19.74 13.15
CA SER A 106 -24.15 -19.99 14.23
C SER A 106 -23.36 -21.29 14.05
N THR A 107 -23.93 -22.32 13.41
CA THR A 107 -23.23 -23.61 13.23
C THR A 107 -22.20 -23.63 12.11
N HIS A 108 -22.08 -22.56 11.32
CA HIS A 108 -21.11 -22.50 10.21
C HIS A 108 -19.75 -21.86 10.59
N ASN A 109 -19.54 -21.53 11.87
CA ASN A 109 -18.30 -20.92 12.37
C ASN A 109 -17.38 -21.88 13.16
N ASP A 110 -17.76 -23.13 13.40
CA ASP A 110 -17.01 -24.05 14.28
C ASP A 110 -16.37 -25.25 13.55
N THR A 111 -15.69 -25.00 12.44
CA THR A 111 -14.65 -25.92 11.91
C THR A 111 -13.41 -25.15 11.49
N ALA A 112 -12.66 -24.60 12.45
CA ALA A 112 -11.21 -24.41 12.36
C ALA A 112 -10.61 -23.93 13.69
N THR A 113 -10.78 -24.69 14.78
CA THR A 113 -9.82 -24.60 15.91
C THR A 113 -9.20 -25.97 16.14
N GLN A 114 -8.61 -26.54 15.08
CA GLN A 114 -7.46 -27.40 15.30
C GLN A 114 -6.36 -26.47 15.79
N LYS A 115 -6.01 -26.59 17.07
CA LYS A 115 -4.86 -25.95 17.70
C LYS A 115 -3.60 -26.54 17.05
N SER A 116 -3.37 -26.20 15.79
CA SER A 116 -2.06 -26.31 15.18
C SER A 116 -1.20 -25.40 16.01
N ALA A 117 -0.26 -26.00 16.75
CA ALA A 117 0.87 -25.26 17.27
C ALA A 117 1.53 -24.63 16.04
N ILE A 118 1.16 -23.37 15.75
CA ILE A 118 1.95 -22.49 14.92
C ILE A 118 3.23 -22.34 15.72
N VAL A 119 4.15 -23.26 15.49
CA VAL A 119 5.56 -23.02 15.63
C VAL A 119 5.78 -21.81 14.75
N LYS A 120 5.73 -20.62 15.36
CA LYS A 120 6.38 -19.43 14.85
C LYS A 120 7.86 -19.83 14.80
N SER A 121 8.21 -20.53 13.74
CA SER A 121 9.55 -20.55 13.23
C SER A 121 9.74 -19.14 12.68
N GLU A 122 9.97 -18.19 13.60
CA GLU A 122 10.70 -16.98 13.29
C GLU A 122 12.07 -17.48 12.86
N ILE A 123 12.16 -17.86 11.59
CA ILE A 123 13.41 -17.80 10.87
C ILE A 123 13.67 -16.30 10.82
N SER A 124 14.29 -15.79 11.89
CA SER A 124 14.99 -14.53 11.89
C SER A 124 16.20 -14.76 10.97
N THR A 125 15.93 -14.87 9.67
CA THR A 125 16.94 -14.55 8.67
C THR A 125 17.22 -13.09 8.92
N SER A 126 18.31 -12.80 9.64
CA SER A 126 18.81 -11.43 9.74
C SER A 126 18.88 -10.93 8.32
N MET A 127 18.07 -9.94 7.99
CA MET A 127 18.10 -9.34 6.67
C MET A 127 19.53 -8.85 6.45
N ILE A 128 20.21 -9.45 5.46
CA ILE A 128 21.58 -9.08 5.15
C ILE A 128 21.48 -7.70 4.51
N CYS A 129 22.17 -6.72 5.10
CA CYS A 129 22.25 -5.38 4.56
C CYS A 129 23.20 -5.33 3.35
N SER A 130 22.83 -6.03 2.28
CA SER A 130 23.59 -6.14 1.03
C SER A 130 22.64 -6.15 -0.15
N SER A 131 23.01 -5.45 -1.22
CA SER A 131 22.25 -5.43 -2.48
C SER A 131 22.48 -6.67 -3.36
N THR A 132 23.46 -7.53 -3.03
CA THR A 132 23.89 -8.66 -3.89
C THR A 132 22.95 -9.85 -3.92
N ASP A 133 22.06 -10.00 -2.95
CA ASP A 133 21.34 -11.26 -2.70
C ASP A 133 19.85 -11.20 -3.04
N HIS A 134 19.37 -10.09 -3.62
CA HIS A 134 17.95 -9.82 -3.87
C HIS A 134 17.57 -10.10 -5.34
N GLY A 135 16.35 -10.62 -5.54
CA GLY A 135 15.73 -10.95 -6.83
C GLY A 135 15.41 -9.68 -7.64
N LEU A 136 16.45 -9.06 -8.16
CA LEU A 136 16.43 -7.69 -8.63
C LEU A 136 15.55 -7.52 -9.90
N ILE A 137 14.41 -6.82 -9.76
CA ILE A 137 13.49 -6.51 -10.86
C ILE A 137 14.06 -5.39 -11.73
N ALA A 138 14.69 -4.38 -11.13
CA ALA A 138 15.37 -3.31 -11.85
C ALA A 138 16.43 -2.62 -10.99
N ILE A 139 17.61 -2.36 -11.57
CA ILE A 139 18.56 -1.38 -11.06
C ILE A 139 18.25 -0.06 -11.77
N LEU A 140 17.72 0.91 -11.05
CA LEU A 140 17.49 2.23 -11.62
C LEU A 140 18.80 3.02 -11.61
N ASN A 141 19.43 3.06 -12.79
CA ASN A 141 20.50 3.91 -13.32
C ASN A 141 21.47 4.62 -12.35
N ARG A 142 22.78 4.51 -12.63
CA ARG A 142 23.88 5.16 -11.89
C ARG A 142 23.94 6.69 -12.03
N SER A 143 23.09 7.29 -12.85
CA SER A 143 22.97 8.73 -13.04
C SER A 143 21.72 9.23 -12.33
N SER A 144 21.88 10.15 -11.38
CA SER A 144 20.79 10.74 -10.58
C SER A 144 19.69 11.31 -11.47
N PRO A 145 18.44 10.80 -11.38
CA PRO A 145 17.32 11.48 -12.00
C PRO A 145 17.13 12.86 -11.36
N SER A 146 17.08 13.91 -12.16
CA SER A 146 16.74 15.25 -11.68
C SER A 146 15.22 15.40 -11.66
N GLY A 147 14.61 15.25 -10.49
CA GLY A 147 13.16 15.35 -10.30
C GLY A 147 12.46 14.00 -10.26
N TRP A 148 11.14 14.06 -10.12
CA TRP A 148 10.28 12.89 -10.00
C TRP A 148 10.16 12.10 -11.30
N ILE A 149 10.45 10.80 -11.24
CA ILE A 149 10.26 9.86 -12.35
C ILE A 149 9.27 8.79 -11.93
N SER A 150 8.32 8.47 -12.81
CA SER A 150 7.38 7.36 -12.64
C SER A 150 7.93 6.06 -13.20
N TYR A 151 7.77 4.99 -12.45
CA TYR A 151 8.15 3.63 -12.81
C TYR A 151 6.94 2.70 -12.78
N SER A 152 6.95 1.70 -13.65
CA SER A 152 5.90 0.67 -13.71
C SER A 152 6.49 -0.68 -14.13
N TYR A 153 6.11 -1.74 -13.41
CA TYR A 153 6.57 -3.12 -13.62
C TYR A 153 5.40 -4.09 -13.54
N ASN A 154 5.43 -5.12 -14.38
CA ASN A 154 4.50 -6.24 -14.28
C ASN A 154 5.15 -7.40 -13.54
N TYR A 155 4.55 -7.83 -12.44
CA TYR A 155 4.98 -8.96 -11.63
C TYR A 155 3.99 -10.12 -11.79
N SER A 156 4.49 -11.30 -12.19
CA SER A 156 3.68 -12.52 -12.20
C SER A 156 3.88 -13.29 -10.90
N ALA A 157 2.79 -13.46 -10.14
CA ALA A 157 2.86 -14.02 -8.79
C ALA A 157 3.21 -15.51 -8.79
N ILE A 158 4.26 -15.86 -8.04
CA ILE A 158 4.69 -17.24 -7.78
C ILE A 158 4.48 -17.66 -6.32
N LYS A 159 4.07 -16.71 -5.45
CA LYS A 159 3.73 -16.92 -4.05
C LYS A 159 2.40 -16.25 -3.74
N THR A 160 1.74 -16.70 -2.67
CA THR A 160 0.47 -16.12 -2.18
C THR A 160 0.66 -14.85 -1.37
N THR A 161 1.87 -14.63 -0.85
CA THR A 161 2.20 -13.50 0.03
C THR A 161 3.57 -12.94 -0.33
N PRO A 162 3.74 -12.41 -1.55
CA PRO A 162 4.97 -11.75 -1.95
C PRO A 162 5.28 -10.53 -1.08
N THR A 163 6.56 -10.18 -0.99
CA THR A 163 7.02 -8.96 -0.32
C THR A 163 7.62 -8.01 -1.32
N LEU A 164 7.00 -6.84 -1.46
CA LEU A 164 7.54 -5.70 -2.20
C LEU A 164 8.67 -5.08 -1.38
N LEU A 165 9.84 -4.97 -1.98
CA LEU A 165 11.05 -4.45 -1.34
C LEU A 165 11.64 -3.32 -2.18
N PHE A 166 11.83 -2.17 -1.55
CA PHE A 166 12.56 -1.03 -2.09
C PHE A 166 13.90 -0.89 -1.39
N GLY A 167 14.93 -0.78 -2.19
CA GLY A 167 16.31 -0.60 -1.78
C GLY A 167 16.86 0.78 -2.04
N PHE A 168 17.56 1.34 -1.07
CA PHE A 168 18.22 2.64 -1.19
C PHE A 168 19.69 2.47 -0.80
N GLU A 169 20.55 2.25 -1.78
CA GLU A 169 22.00 2.13 -1.57
C GLU A 169 22.74 3.37 -2.08
N THR A 170 23.63 3.88 -1.24
CA THR A 170 24.54 4.95 -1.62
C THR A 170 25.87 4.94 -0.86
N ASP A 171 26.95 5.41 -1.48
CA ASP A 171 28.26 5.62 -0.84
C ASP A 171 28.53 7.08 -0.44
N ASN A 172 27.54 7.96 -0.60
CA ASN A 172 27.65 9.40 -0.35
C ASN A 172 26.39 9.96 0.29
N MET A 173 26.40 11.26 0.60
CA MET A 173 25.24 11.94 1.18
C MET A 173 24.15 12.17 0.12
N HIS A 174 23.08 11.39 0.19
CA HIS A 174 21.95 11.47 -0.73
C HIS A 174 20.61 11.39 -0.02
N ARG A 175 19.59 11.99 -0.64
CA ARG A 175 18.18 11.84 -0.27
C ARG A 175 17.42 11.17 -1.39
N PHE A 176 16.71 10.12 -1.04
CA PHE A 176 15.75 9.46 -1.91
C PHE A 176 14.34 9.79 -1.41
N TYR A 177 13.45 10.07 -2.34
CA TYR A 177 12.04 10.28 -2.06
C TYR A 177 11.24 9.26 -2.87
N LEU A 178 10.35 8.54 -2.20
CA LEU A 178 9.46 7.55 -2.79
C LEU A 178 8.02 7.96 -2.51
N ASP A 179 7.17 7.88 -3.52
CA ASP A 179 5.79 8.32 -3.42
C ASP A 179 4.89 7.57 -4.40
N THR A 180 3.57 7.63 -4.20
CA THR A 180 2.53 7.05 -5.07
C THR A 180 2.78 5.58 -5.40
N VAL A 181 3.27 4.81 -4.43
CA VAL A 181 3.47 3.38 -4.61
C VAL A 181 2.11 2.74 -4.83
N SER A 182 2.02 1.75 -5.70
CA SER A 182 0.76 1.04 -5.94
C SER A 182 1.06 -0.38 -6.39
N VAL A 183 0.25 -1.32 -5.91
CA VAL A 183 0.22 -2.70 -6.42
C VAL A 183 -1.23 -3.06 -6.70
N VAL A 184 -1.54 -3.30 -7.97
CA VAL A 184 -2.90 -3.65 -8.42
C VAL A 184 -2.89 -4.97 -9.19
N ASP A 185 -3.95 -5.77 -9.06
CA ASP A 185 -4.14 -6.97 -9.89
C ASP A 185 -4.60 -6.54 -11.29
N ASN A 186 -3.96 -7.03 -12.34
CA ASN A 186 -4.30 -6.65 -13.71
C ASN A 186 -5.70 -7.11 -14.13
N ASN A 187 -6.25 -8.13 -13.45
CA ASN A 187 -7.62 -8.58 -13.66
C ASN A 187 -8.64 -7.73 -12.87
N VAL A 188 -8.21 -7.04 -11.82
CA VAL A 188 -9.05 -6.22 -10.93
C VAL A 188 -8.30 -4.94 -10.53
N SER A 189 -8.08 -4.04 -11.49
CA SER A 189 -7.22 -2.86 -11.33
C SER A 189 -7.77 -1.77 -10.39
N SER A 190 -8.99 -1.92 -9.88
CA SER A 190 -9.62 -0.96 -8.96
C SER A 190 -9.28 -1.20 -7.49
N ILE A 191 -8.49 -2.23 -7.17
CA ILE A 191 -8.16 -2.60 -5.79
C ILE A 191 -6.66 -2.39 -5.59
N GLU A 192 -6.34 -1.45 -4.70
CA GLU A 192 -5.01 -1.28 -4.16
C GLU A 192 -4.74 -2.36 -3.11
N LEU A 193 -3.60 -3.03 -3.22
CA LEU A 193 -3.21 -4.15 -2.36
C LEU A 193 -2.28 -3.73 -1.22
N LEU A 194 -1.71 -2.53 -1.28
CA LEU A 194 -0.88 -1.98 -0.22
C LEU A 194 -1.69 -1.15 0.80
N THR A 195 -1.18 -1.14 2.03
CA THR A 195 -1.59 -0.25 3.11
C THR A 195 -0.76 1.03 3.07
N ASN A 196 -1.43 2.18 3.11
CA ASN A 196 -0.83 3.51 3.01
C ASN A 196 0.19 3.65 1.85
N PRO A 197 -0.21 3.35 0.59
CA PRO A 197 0.71 3.30 -0.55
C PRO A 197 1.32 4.66 -0.91
N SER A 198 0.58 5.74 -0.66
CA SER A 198 0.96 7.12 -0.95
C SER A 198 1.47 7.86 0.30
N PHE A 199 1.69 7.17 1.41
CA PHE A 199 2.22 7.75 2.66
C PHE A 199 1.39 8.90 3.26
N GLU A 200 0.15 9.12 2.82
CA GLU A 200 -0.69 10.25 3.24
C GLU A 200 -1.18 10.16 4.69
N ASN A 201 -1.09 8.98 5.33
CA ASN A 201 -1.39 8.84 6.74
C ASN A 201 -0.27 9.44 7.62
N SER A 202 -0.37 10.75 7.84
CA SER A 202 0.60 11.67 8.46
C SER A 202 1.01 11.41 9.93
N THR A 203 0.59 10.32 10.56
CA THR A 203 1.22 9.94 11.83
C THR A 203 2.67 9.59 11.50
N MET A 204 3.67 10.24 12.09
CA MET A 204 5.12 10.06 11.76
C MET A 204 5.64 8.61 11.67
N ASN A 205 4.82 7.62 12.02
CA ASN A 205 5.03 6.20 11.80
C ASN A 205 4.60 5.78 10.38
N ILE A 206 5.48 5.09 9.67
CA ILE A 206 5.23 4.56 8.33
C ILE A 206 4.29 3.34 8.42
N LEU A 207 3.00 3.58 8.64
CA LEU A 207 2.00 2.54 8.88
C LEU A 207 1.97 1.52 7.72
N GLY A 208 2.09 0.24 8.05
CA GLY A 208 2.03 -0.87 7.08
C GLY A 208 3.35 -1.19 6.40
N TRP A 209 4.38 -0.38 6.58
CA TRP A 209 5.71 -0.62 6.03
C TRP A 209 6.72 -0.99 7.10
N ILE A 210 7.71 -1.79 6.71
CA ILE A 210 8.84 -2.18 7.56
C ILE A 210 10.11 -1.61 6.94
N THR A 211 10.85 -0.84 7.72
CA THR A 211 12.19 -0.37 7.36
C THR A 211 13.25 -1.27 7.98
N SER A 212 14.39 -1.42 7.30
CA SER A 212 15.52 -2.20 7.80
C SER A 212 16.85 -1.64 7.28
N CYS A 213 17.94 -2.07 7.93
CA CYS A 213 19.31 -1.60 7.66
C CYS A 213 19.54 -0.10 7.90
N GLU A 214 18.77 0.51 8.79
CA GLU A 214 18.83 1.95 9.11
C GLU A 214 20.08 2.39 9.91
N THR A 215 21.11 1.55 10.03
CA THR A 215 22.31 1.89 10.82
C THR A 215 23.11 3.05 10.21
N THR A 216 23.01 3.24 8.90
CA THR A 216 23.71 4.30 8.14
C THR A 216 22.79 5.27 7.41
N CYS A 217 21.48 5.03 7.49
CA CYS A 217 20.45 5.82 6.83
C CYS A 217 19.31 6.09 7.81
N ALA A 218 18.80 7.31 7.82
CA ALA A 218 17.57 7.66 8.52
C ALA A 218 16.42 7.66 7.52
N SER A 219 15.26 7.15 7.94
CA SER A 219 14.04 7.17 7.13
C SER A 219 12.91 7.90 7.89
N GLN A 220 12.05 8.60 7.17
CA GLN A 220 10.87 9.26 7.75
C GLN A 220 9.84 9.60 6.68
N ILE A 221 8.60 9.84 7.10
CA ILE A 221 7.62 10.54 6.27
C ILE A 221 7.91 12.04 6.34
N VAL A 222 8.01 12.68 5.18
CA VAL A 222 8.13 14.13 5.04
C VAL A 222 6.92 14.68 4.30
N SER A 223 6.63 15.96 4.51
CA SER A 223 5.50 16.67 3.89
C SER A 223 6.01 17.90 3.15
N GLY A 224 5.40 18.26 2.03
CA GLY A 224 5.60 19.57 1.39
C GLY A 224 6.00 19.49 -0.08
N LEU A 225 6.72 20.52 -0.54
CA LEU A 225 7.08 20.68 -1.96
C LEU A 225 8.13 19.68 -2.43
N GLU A 226 8.82 18.98 -1.52
CA GLU A 226 9.73 17.91 -1.91
C GLU A 226 9.00 16.64 -2.38
N CYS A 227 7.74 16.44 -1.99
CA CYS A 227 6.94 15.25 -2.32
C CYS A 227 6.34 15.31 -3.73
N SER A 228 5.89 14.17 -4.25
CA SER A 228 5.33 14.13 -5.59
C SER A 228 3.92 14.73 -5.53
N GLY A 229 3.73 15.85 -6.25
CA GLY A 229 2.52 16.66 -6.11
C GLY A 229 2.68 17.80 -5.11
N LEU A 230 1.97 18.90 -5.35
CA LEU A 230 2.23 20.19 -4.70
C LEU A 230 1.85 20.26 -3.20
N SER A 231 1.33 19.19 -2.59
CA SER A 231 0.79 19.23 -1.21
C SER A 231 0.51 17.84 -0.59
N GLY A 232 1.49 16.94 -0.58
CA GLY A 232 1.33 15.58 -0.04
C GLY A 232 2.43 15.17 0.95
N ASN A 233 2.32 13.94 1.42
CA ASN A 233 3.36 13.26 2.19
C ASN A 233 4.10 12.25 1.30
N CYS A 234 5.37 12.02 1.58
CA CYS A 234 6.16 11.02 0.88
C CYS A 234 7.19 10.40 1.81
N PHE A 235 7.66 9.21 1.46
CA PHE A 235 8.73 8.54 2.18
C PHE A 235 10.07 9.12 1.76
N MET A 236 10.91 9.50 2.73
CA MET A 236 12.26 9.96 2.49
C MET A 236 13.27 9.06 3.19
N VAL A 237 14.32 8.68 2.47
CA VAL A 237 15.54 8.08 3.03
C VAL A 237 16.69 9.06 2.88
N TYR A 238 17.41 9.29 3.97
CA TYR A 238 18.60 10.13 4.02
C TYR A 238 19.77 9.32 4.57
N CYS A 239 20.79 9.12 3.75
CA CYS A 239 22.04 8.46 4.16
C CYS A 239 23.13 9.54 4.30
N ASN A 240 23.82 9.58 5.44
CA ASN A 240 24.77 10.66 5.79
C ASN A 240 26.20 10.15 6.01
N THR A 241 26.63 9.12 5.28
CA THR A 241 27.97 8.57 5.48
C THR A 241 28.76 8.54 4.18
N SER A 242 30.09 8.56 4.31
CA SER A 242 31.06 8.44 3.22
C SER A 242 31.34 6.99 2.83
N ASN A 243 30.59 6.04 3.39
CA ASN A 243 30.71 4.61 3.15
C ASN A 243 29.42 4.09 2.51
N SER A 244 29.49 2.90 1.90
CA SER A 244 28.28 2.21 1.41
C SER A 244 27.27 2.09 2.56
N SER A 245 26.12 2.72 2.33
CA SER A 245 24.98 2.84 3.22
C SER A 245 23.79 2.26 2.47
N ILE A 246 23.01 1.42 3.13
CA ILE A 246 21.87 0.76 2.51
C ILE A 246 20.69 0.80 3.46
N SER A 247 19.53 1.18 2.96
CA SER A 247 18.26 1.10 3.68
C SER A 247 17.27 0.33 2.83
N PHE A 248 16.37 -0.38 3.49
CA PHE A 248 15.24 -1.01 2.81
C PHE A 248 13.92 -0.50 3.36
N LEU A 249 12.91 -0.50 2.50
CA LEU A 249 11.51 -0.30 2.83
C LEU A 249 10.73 -1.47 2.23
N SER A 250 9.88 -2.13 3.01
CA SER A 250 9.18 -3.32 2.55
C SER A 250 7.74 -3.40 3.02
N GLN A 251 6.89 -4.04 2.23
CA GLN A 251 5.53 -4.39 2.59
C GLN A 251 5.10 -5.66 1.85
N SER A 252 4.51 -6.62 2.57
CA SER A 252 3.92 -7.81 1.97
C SER A 252 2.47 -7.55 1.54
N PHE A 253 2.05 -8.17 0.45
CA PHE A 253 0.68 -8.08 -0.04
C PHE A 253 0.13 -9.46 -0.40
N MET A 254 -1.19 -9.60 -0.46
CA MET A 254 -1.84 -10.85 -0.84
C MET A 254 -1.91 -10.96 -2.36
N ALA A 255 -1.51 -12.11 -2.90
CA ALA A 255 -1.52 -12.39 -4.32
C ALA A 255 -2.10 -13.78 -4.62
N THR A 256 -2.62 -13.94 -5.83
CA THR A 256 -3.05 -15.24 -6.38
C THR A 256 -1.97 -15.73 -7.33
N ILE A 257 -1.42 -16.91 -7.08
CA ILE A 257 -0.38 -17.51 -7.92
C ILE A 257 -0.89 -17.63 -9.37
N GLY A 258 -0.09 -17.16 -10.33
CA GLY A 258 -0.42 -17.14 -11.75
C GLY A 258 -1.06 -15.83 -12.24
N ASN A 259 -1.57 -14.97 -11.34
CA ASN A 259 -2.02 -13.63 -11.72
C ASN A 259 -0.82 -12.71 -11.98
N THR A 260 -1.06 -11.67 -12.78
CA THR A 260 -0.10 -10.60 -13.03
C THR A 260 -0.57 -9.33 -12.33
N TYR A 261 0.34 -8.66 -11.66
CA TYR A 261 0.13 -7.44 -10.90
C TYR A 261 0.96 -6.31 -11.53
N THR A 262 0.39 -5.11 -11.61
CA THR A 262 1.14 -3.91 -11.97
C THR A 262 1.59 -3.23 -10.69
N ILE A 263 2.91 -3.05 -10.59
CA ILE A 263 3.58 -2.30 -9.54
C ILE A 263 3.97 -0.95 -10.13
N SER A 264 3.55 0.15 -9.53
CA SER A 264 3.98 1.49 -9.94
C SER A 264 4.41 2.33 -8.75
N PHE A 265 5.30 3.30 -8.99
CA PHE A 265 5.75 4.25 -7.99
C PHE A 265 6.38 5.46 -8.66
N MET A 266 6.56 6.54 -7.90
CA MET A 266 7.36 7.69 -8.26
C MET A 266 8.60 7.74 -7.37
N LEU A 267 9.75 8.02 -7.98
CA LEU A 267 11.03 8.16 -7.28
C LEU A 267 11.65 9.50 -7.66
N ASN A 268 12.18 10.20 -6.66
CA ASN A 268 13.01 11.37 -6.84
C ASN A 268 14.29 11.23 -6.02
N HIS A 269 15.32 11.89 -6.48
CA HIS A 269 16.63 11.90 -5.86
C HIS A 269 17.14 13.33 -5.77
N VAL A 270 17.65 13.67 -4.58
CA VAL A 270 18.31 14.95 -4.35
C VAL A 270 19.68 14.67 -3.73
N GLY A 271 20.72 14.99 -4.48
CA GLY A 271 22.11 14.86 -4.04
C GLY A 271 23.07 15.21 -5.17
N ASN A 272 24.36 15.27 -4.87
CA ASN A 272 25.36 15.61 -5.87
C ASN A 272 25.59 14.40 -6.81
N PRO A 273 25.27 14.49 -8.12
CA PRO A 273 25.39 13.36 -9.04
C PRO A 273 26.85 12.99 -9.37
N SER A 274 27.82 13.80 -8.93
CA SER A 274 29.19 13.75 -9.48
C SER A 274 30.11 12.69 -8.90
N THR A 275 29.75 12.02 -7.79
CA THR A 275 30.57 10.94 -7.22
C THR A 275 29.68 10.00 -6.42
N GLY A 276 29.58 8.73 -6.85
CA GLY A 276 29.04 7.68 -5.99
C GLY A 276 28.29 6.54 -6.67
N ILE A 277 28.28 5.38 -6.00
CA ILE A 277 27.28 4.33 -6.22
C ILE A 277 25.94 4.89 -5.74
N MET A 278 24.97 4.93 -6.65
CA MET A 278 23.56 5.07 -6.32
C MET A 278 22.86 3.88 -6.94
N SER A 279 22.17 3.12 -6.12
CA SER A 279 21.41 1.97 -6.59
C SER A 279 20.08 1.95 -5.86
N PHE A 280 19.03 2.09 -6.67
CA PHE A 280 17.69 1.72 -6.25
C PHE A 280 17.39 0.35 -6.85
N TYR A 281 16.92 -0.55 -6.00
CA TYR A 281 16.46 -1.86 -6.42
C TYR A 281 15.03 -2.09 -5.97
N LEU A 282 14.28 -2.73 -6.86
CA LEU A 282 12.96 -3.27 -6.62
C LEU A 282 13.06 -4.79 -6.60
N ASP A 283 12.50 -5.44 -5.59
CA ASP A 283 12.39 -6.89 -5.52
C ASP A 283 10.98 -7.29 -5.05
N VAL A 284 10.50 -8.43 -5.53
CA VAL A 284 9.25 -9.05 -5.10
C VAL A 284 9.53 -10.51 -4.80
N ASN A 285 9.84 -10.77 -3.53
CA ASN A 285 10.16 -12.11 -3.04
C ASN A 285 8.95 -12.87 -2.57
#